data_AF-A0A441UP10-F1
#
_entry.id   AF-A0A441UP10-F1
#
_cell.length_a   1.000
_cell.length_b   1.000
_cell.length_c   1.000
_cell.angle_alpha   90.00
_cell.angle_beta   90.00
_cell.angle_gamma   90.00
#
_symmetry.space_group_name_H-M   'P 1'
#
loop_
_entity.id
_entity.type
_entity.pdbx_description
1 polymer ?
#
loop_
_entity_poly.entity_id
_entity_poly.type
_entity_poly.pdbx_seq_one_letter_code
_entity_poly.pdbx_strand_id
1 'polypeptide(L)'
;MAQKITTGTNDRPRNETIGQSGEPDDSGTPLVVDETAARVRSKLQGKPEQFGEGQTNPYAAGSAGAGEHMCHRCAGTGMIDGRTCPECGGTGKVTTPIG
;
A
#
# COMPACT_ATOMS: atom_id res chain seq x y z
N MET A 1 -28.04 -29.04 -7.48
CA MET A 1 -26.62 -29.39 -7.29
C MET A 1 -25.78 -28.16 -7.63
N ALA A 2 -25.12 -27.53 -6.66
CA ALA A 2 -24.36 -26.31 -6.92
C ALA A 2 -23.05 -26.65 -7.65
N GLN A 3 -22.81 -26.02 -8.81
CA GLN A 3 -21.66 -26.37 -9.67
C GLN A 3 -20.36 -25.84 -9.04
N LYS A 4 -19.50 -26.75 -8.59
CA LYS A 4 -18.15 -26.50 -8.10
C LYS A 4 -17.14 -26.67 -9.24
N ILE A 5 -16.09 -25.85 -9.27
CA ILE A 5 -15.07 -25.89 -10.34
C ILE A 5 -14.02 -26.97 -10.00
N THR A 6 -13.73 -27.14 -8.72
CA THR A 6 -12.77 -28.12 -8.20
C THR A 6 -13.27 -28.76 -6.91
N THR A 7 -12.63 -29.84 -6.46
CA THR A 7 -12.89 -30.48 -5.15
C THR A 7 -12.00 -29.94 -4.03
N GLY A 8 -11.26 -28.85 -4.27
CA GLY A 8 -10.38 -28.25 -3.29
C GLY A 8 -11.14 -27.70 -2.09
N THR A 9 -10.51 -27.70 -0.91
CA THR A 9 -11.10 -27.25 0.36
C THR A 9 -11.60 -25.80 0.32
N ASN A 10 -11.08 -24.98 -0.59
CA ASN A 10 -11.47 -23.58 -0.77
C ASN A 10 -12.50 -23.37 -1.90
N ASP A 11 -13.03 -24.42 -2.53
CA ASP A 11 -13.94 -24.29 -3.67
C ASP A 11 -15.37 -23.95 -3.23
N ARG A 12 -15.78 -22.73 -3.58
CA ARG A 12 -17.13 -22.20 -3.38
C ARG A 12 -17.95 -22.38 -4.67
N PRO A 13 -19.19 -22.89 -4.61
CA PRO A 13 -20.00 -23.08 -5.81
C PRO A 13 -20.25 -21.76 -6.55
N ARG A 14 -20.15 -21.83 -7.89
CA ARG A 14 -20.18 -20.65 -8.77
C ARG A 14 -21.46 -19.82 -8.63
N ASN A 15 -22.59 -20.47 -8.35
CA ASN A 15 -23.93 -19.87 -8.39
C ASN A 15 -24.54 -19.59 -7.01
N GLU A 16 -23.74 -19.63 -5.95
CA GLU A 16 -24.19 -19.27 -4.61
C GLU A 16 -23.95 -17.78 -4.36
N THR A 17 -24.87 -17.12 -3.66
CA THR A 17 -24.70 -15.72 -3.25
C THR A 17 -23.50 -15.57 -2.32
N ILE A 18 -22.75 -14.48 -2.45
CA ILE A 18 -21.67 -14.09 -1.52
C ILE A 18 -22.27 -13.29 -0.35
N GLY A 19 -23.45 -12.68 -0.56
CA GLY A 19 -24.07 -11.81 0.42
C GLY A 19 -24.57 -12.58 1.64
N GLN A 20 -24.53 -11.92 2.80
CA GLN A 20 -25.30 -12.37 3.95
C GLN A 20 -26.78 -12.40 3.58
N SER A 21 -27.38 -13.58 3.63
CA SER A 21 -28.82 -13.73 3.53
C SER A 21 -29.46 -13.17 4.80
N GLY A 22 -30.23 -12.09 4.67
CA GLY A 22 -30.91 -11.43 5.77
C GLY A 22 -31.15 -9.96 5.45
N GLU A 23 -32.19 -9.39 6.05
CA GLU A 23 -32.38 -7.94 6.02
C GLU A 23 -31.23 -7.25 6.79
N PRO A 24 -30.78 -6.05 6.37
CA PRO A 24 -29.85 -5.25 7.16
C PRO A 24 -30.40 -5.09 8.59
N ASP A 25 -29.58 -5.38 9.60
CA ASP A 25 -29.99 -5.15 11.00
C ASP A 25 -29.96 -3.64 11.28
N ASP A 26 -31.08 -2.98 11.04
CA ASP A 26 -31.28 -1.54 11.30
C ASP A 26 -31.69 -1.26 12.76
N SER A 27 -31.58 -2.26 13.65
CA SER A 27 -32.00 -2.19 15.05
C SER A 27 -31.19 -1.18 15.88
N GLY A 28 -30.07 -0.69 15.37
CA GLY A 28 -29.19 0.26 16.07
C GLY A 28 -28.54 -0.33 17.34
N THR A 29 -28.66 -1.64 17.55
CA THR A 29 -28.13 -2.32 18.72
C THR A 29 -26.60 -2.41 18.59
N PRO A 30 -25.82 -1.94 19.58
CA PRO A 30 -24.37 -2.06 19.52
C PRO A 30 -23.97 -3.53 19.53
N LEU A 31 -23.07 -3.91 18.62
CA LEU A 31 -22.52 -5.27 18.58
C LEU A 31 -21.74 -5.54 19.86
N VAL A 32 -22.25 -6.47 20.68
CA VAL A 32 -21.53 -6.95 21.86
C VAL A 32 -20.40 -7.85 21.38
N VAL A 33 -19.18 -7.33 21.43
CA VAL A 33 -17.98 -8.08 21.05
C VAL A 33 -17.59 -9.03 22.17
N ASP A 34 -17.62 -10.32 21.89
CA ASP A 34 -17.24 -11.36 22.85
C ASP A 34 -15.71 -11.45 23.05
N GLU A 35 -15.26 -12.25 24.02
CA GLU A 35 -13.88 -12.40 24.50
C GLU A 35 -12.80 -12.63 23.40
N THR A 36 -13.22 -13.09 22.22
CA THR A 36 -12.39 -13.22 21.02
C THR A 36 -11.89 -11.88 20.46
N ALA A 37 -12.67 -10.81 20.56
CA ALA A 37 -12.25 -9.48 20.11
C ALA A 37 -11.14 -8.87 20.99
N ALA A 38 -11.10 -9.23 22.28
CA ALA A 38 -10.00 -8.87 23.16
C ALA A 38 -8.70 -9.59 22.74
N ARG A 39 -8.77 -10.87 22.37
CA ARG A 39 -7.62 -11.64 21.85
C ARG A 39 -7.08 -11.08 20.54
N VAL A 40 -7.96 -10.64 19.63
CA VAL A 40 -7.57 -9.99 18.37
C VAL A 40 -6.87 -8.65 18.64
N ARG A 41 -7.39 -7.84 19.57
CA ARG A 41 -6.73 -6.60 20.01
C ARG A 41 -5.35 -6.84 20.63
N SER A 42 -5.16 -7.87 21.46
CA SER A 42 -3.82 -8.19 21.99
C SER A 42 -2.84 -8.67 20.92
N LYS A 43 -3.31 -9.33 19.85
CA LYS A 43 -2.46 -9.70 18.71
C LYS A 43 -2.07 -8.51 17.83
N LEU A 44 -2.97 -7.54 17.66
CA LEU A 44 -2.70 -6.32 16.90
C LEU A 44 -1.83 -5.33 17.68
N GLN A 45 -1.94 -5.30 19.00
CA GLN A 45 -1.12 -4.48 19.91
C GLN A 45 0.17 -5.20 20.36
N GLY A 46 0.71 -6.11 19.54
CA GLY A 46 1.96 -6.81 19.84
C GLY A 46 3.12 -5.85 20.16
N LYS A 47 3.99 -6.29 21.10
CA LYS A 47 5.16 -5.56 21.64
C LYS A 47 6.00 -4.88 20.53
N PRO A 48 6.54 -3.67 20.76
CA PRO A 48 7.35 -2.93 19.78
C PRO A 48 8.75 -3.53 19.52
N GLU A 49 9.01 -4.78 19.87
CA GLU A 49 10.38 -5.32 19.97
C GLU A 49 10.80 -6.23 18.80
N GLN A 50 10.14 -6.13 17.64
CA GLN A 50 10.57 -6.87 16.43
C GLN A 50 10.40 -6.08 15.12
N PHE A 51 10.50 -4.75 15.16
CA PHE A 51 10.88 -3.98 13.97
C PHE A 51 12.40 -3.88 13.97
N GLY A 52 13.04 -4.74 13.16
CA GLY A 52 14.46 -5.06 13.25
C GLY A 52 15.42 -3.88 13.34
N GLU A 53 16.32 -3.95 14.33
CA GLU A 53 17.70 -3.50 14.18
C GLU A 53 18.25 -4.01 12.84
N GLY A 54 18.35 -3.12 11.86
CA GLY A 54 18.81 -3.44 10.51
C GLY A 54 18.09 -2.68 9.39
N GLN A 55 17.00 -1.98 9.69
CA GLN A 55 16.43 -1.02 8.74
C GLN A 55 17.00 0.35 9.04
N THR A 56 18.19 0.63 8.53
CA THR A 56 18.61 2.02 8.41
C THR A 56 17.59 2.69 7.50
N ASN A 57 16.79 3.60 8.04
CA ASN A 57 15.98 4.47 7.22
C ASN A 57 16.96 5.28 6.36
N PRO A 58 17.05 5.08 5.03
CA PRO A 58 17.95 5.87 4.19
C PRO A 58 17.55 7.36 4.20
N TYR A 59 16.38 7.70 4.75
CA TYR A 59 15.92 9.08 4.97
C TYR A 59 16.33 9.72 6.31
N ALA A 60 17.06 9.03 7.19
CA ALA A 60 17.58 9.62 8.43
C ALA A 60 18.87 10.46 8.21
N ALA A 61 19.30 10.66 6.96
CA ALA A 61 20.37 11.57 6.60
C ALA A 61 19.86 12.58 5.56
N GLY A 62 19.46 13.76 6.02
CA GLY A 62 19.23 14.93 5.16
C GLY A 62 17.88 14.97 4.45
N SER A 63 16.79 15.13 5.20
CA SER A 63 15.51 15.56 4.65
C SER A 63 15.56 17.04 4.21
N ALA A 64 16.32 17.35 3.16
CA ALA A 64 16.42 18.70 2.59
C ALA A 64 15.50 18.82 1.36
N GLY A 65 14.21 19.08 1.62
CA GLY A 65 13.46 20.19 1.00
C GLY A 65 13.37 20.37 -0.52
N ALA A 66 13.69 19.39 -1.37
CA ALA A 66 13.55 19.52 -2.82
C ALA A 66 13.09 18.18 -3.41
N GLY A 67 11.91 18.14 -4.01
CA GLY A 67 11.43 16.99 -4.76
C GLY A 67 12.24 16.89 -6.05
N GLU A 68 13.46 16.37 -5.95
CA GLU A 68 14.30 16.07 -7.10
C GLU A 68 13.80 14.76 -7.71
N HIS A 69 13.14 14.88 -8.85
CA HIS A 69 12.69 13.74 -9.64
C HIS A 69 13.57 13.61 -10.88
N MET A 70 13.74 12.38 -11.36
CA MET A 70 14.50 12.11 -12.58
C MET A 70 13.86 12.85 -13.76
N CYS A 71 14.66 13.55 -14.56
CA CYS A 71 14.15 14.28 -15.72
C CYS A 71 13.54 13.28 -16.70
N HIS A 72 12.22 13.35 -16.87
CA HIS A 72 11.46 12.45 -17.74
C HIS A 72 11.88 12.60 -19.20
N ARG A 73 12.29 13.81 -19.61
CA ARG A 73 12.60 14.12 -21.00
C ARG A 73 13.92 13.51 -21.50
N CYS A 74 14.93 13.41 -20.64
CA CYS A 74 16.20 12.77 -20.98
C CYS A 74 16.40 11.43 -20.26
N ALA A 75 15.40 10.94 -19.52
CA ALA A 75 15.47 9.77 -18.65
C ALA A 75 16.72 9.76 -17.74
N GLY A 76 17.05 10.93 -17.19
CA GLY A 76 18.22 11.10 -16.31
C GLY A 76 19.60 11.17 -16.97
N THR A 77 19.70 11.07 -18.30
CA THR A 77 21.00 11.13 -19.00
C THR A 77 21.61 12.54 -19.08
N GLY A 78 20.79 13.59 -18.91
CA GLY A 78 21.22 14.99 -19.09
C GLY A 78 21.38 15.42 -20.55
N MET A 79 21.20 14.52 -21.53
CA MET A 79 21.38 14.81 -22.95
C MET A 79 20.22 14.29 -23.79
N ILE A 80 19.89 15.03 -24.85
CA ILE A 80 18.89 14.64 -25.86
C ILE A 80 19.50 14.94 -27.22
N ASP A 81 19.61 13.91 -28.08
CA ASP A 81 20.18 14.01 -29.43
C ASP A 81 21.57 14.68 -29.47
N GLY A 82 22.44 14.31 -28.52
CA GLY A 82 23.81 14.85 -28.41
C GLY A 82 23.90 16.31 -27.94
N ARG A 83 22.78 16.92 -27.54
CA ARG A 83 22.73 18.28 -26.98
C ARG A 83 22.27 18.24 -25.52
N THR A 84 22.66 19.24 -24.74
CA THR A 84 22.25 19.37 -23.34
C THR A 84 20.73 19.40 -23.23
N CYS A 85 20.17 18.58 -22.33
CA CYS A 85 18.73 18.55 -22.09
C CYS A 85 18.25 19.93 -21.58
N PRO A 86 17.33 20.62 -22.28
CA PRO A 86 16.90 21.97 -21.90
C PRO A 86 15.95 21.99 -20.70
N GLU A 87 15.42 20.82 -20.31
CA GLU A 87 14.45 20.72 -19.20
C GLU A 87 15.14 20.61 -17.83
N CYS A 88 16.27 19.90 -17.77
CA CYS A 88 17.09 19.78 -16.56
C CYS A 88 18.41 20.56 -16.63
N GLY A 89 18.71 21.22 -17.76
CA GLY A 89 19.97 21.93 -17.96
C GLY A 89 21.21 21.04 -17.98
N GLY A 90 21.05 19.74 -18.25
CA GLY A 90 22.15 18.78 -18.30
C GLY A 90 22.39 17.97 -17.02
N THR A 91 21.66 18.25 -15.94
CA THR A 91 21.84 17.56 -14.66
C THR A 91 21.18 16.18 -14.60
N GLY A 92 20.24 15.90 -15.51
CA GLY A 92 19.44 14.67 -15.49
C GLY A 92 18.35 14.65 -14.40
N LYS A 93 18.23 15.68 -13.58
CA LYS A 93 17.24 15.77 -12.50
C LYS A 93 16.49 17.10 -12.56
N VAL A 94 15.21 17.07 -12.20
CA VAL A 94 14.36 18.26 -12.12
C VAL A 94 13.94 18.43 -10.68
N THR A 95 14.20 19.60 -10.12
CA THR A 95 13.75 19.98 -8.78
C THR A 95 12.38 20.63 -8.90
N THR A 96 11.32 19.94 -8.49
CA THR A 96 10.01 20.57 -8.36
C THR A 96 9.90 21.21 -6.96
N PRO A 97 9.54 22.50 -6.86
CA PRO A 97 9.20 23.08 -5.57
C PRO A 97 7.94 22.39 -5.04
N ILE A 98 7.97 22.02 -3.76
CA ILE A 98 6.79 21.50 -3.08
C ILE A 98 5.88 22.70 -2.80
N GLY A 99 4.66 22.69 -3.35
CA GLY A 99 3.66 23.76 -3.21
C GLY A 99 2.26 23.19 -3.12
#